data_AF-A0A1F9UFJ5-F1
#
_entry.id   AF-A0A1F9UFJ5-F1
#
_cell.length_a   1.000
_cell.length_b   1.000
_cell.length_c   1.000
_cell.angle_alpha   90.00
_cell.angle_beta   90.00
_cell.angle_gamma   90.00
#
_symmetry.space_group_name_H-M   'P 1'
#
loop_
_entity.id
_entity.type
_entity.pdbx_description
1 polymer ?
#
loop_
_entity_poly.entity_id
_entity_poly.type
_entity_poly.pdbx_seq_one_letter_code
_entity_poly.pdbx_strand_id
1 'polypeptide(L)'
;MSEFFPVLKYDLPTLFAGKVLAVLLRPYERGRDFYDLLWFLTQRVPGNLAYFQSGFAQARGQKGTLKTWAEVLQAVSRKIEKINTSHLTKDLRPFLEDPADLRWLQDYPKVFHKLLQEQPLSK
;
A
#
# COMPACT_ATOMS: atom_id res chain seq x y z
N MET A 1 0.87 -40.71 0.37
CA MET A 1 -0.39 -39.96 0.36
C MET A 1 -0.04 -38.49 0.23
N SER A 2 -0.36 -37.84 -0.89
CA SER A 2 -0.20 -36.39 -1.04
C SER A 2 -1.38 -35.71 -0.38
N GLU A 3 -1.18 -35.09 0.77
CA GLU A 3 -2.22 -34.27 1.40
C GLU A 3 -2.36 -32.95 0.63
N PHE A 4 -3.60 -32.60 0.29
CA PHE A 4 -3.95 -31.36 -0.38
C PHE A 4 -4.53 -30.39 0.66
N PHE A 5 -3.87 -29.25 0.87
CA PHE A 5 -4.29 -28.21 1.81
C PHE A 5 -4.80 -26.98 1.05
N PRO A 6 -6.13 -26.87 0.80
CA PRO A 6 -6.67 -25.69 0.13
C PRO A 6 -6.59 -24.47 1.07
N VAL A 7 -5.87 -23.43 0.64
CA VAL A 7 -5.79 -22.14 1.34
C VAL A 7 -6.62 -21.12 0.56
N LEU A 8 -7.67 -20.60 1.21
CA LEU A 8 -8.43 -19.48 0.67
C LEU A 8 -7.61 -18.21 0.82
N LYS A 9 -7.43 -17.49 -0.29
CA LYS A 9 -6.71 -16.21 -0.33
C LYS A 9 -7.47 -15.21 -1.17
N TYR A 10 -7.33 -13.94 -0.82
CA TYR A 10 -7.74 -12.85 -1.70
C TYR A 10 -6.86 -12.80 -2.94
N ASP A 11 -7.42 -12.28 -4.03
CA ASP A 11 -6.66 -11.96 -5.23
C ASP A 11 -5.72 -10.76 -4.98
N LEU A 12 -4.78 -10.56 -5.90
CA LEU A 12 -3.75 -9.55 -5.76
C LEU A 12 -4.30 -8.11 -5.68
N PRO A 13 -5.29 -7.71 -6.51
CA PRO A 13 -5.96 -6.41 -6.40
C PRO A 13 -6.62 -6.16 -5.04
N THR A 14 -7.24 -7.18 -4.45
CA THR A 14 -7.89 -7.08 -3.14
C THR A 14 -6.88 -6.99 -2.01
N LEU A 15 -5.78 -7.75 -2.07
CA LEU A 15 -4.67 -7.61 -1.13
C LEU A 15 -4.08 -6.20 -1.17
N PHE A 16 -3.91 -5.63 -2.38
CA PHE A 16 -3.44 -4.26 -2.53
C PHE A 16 -4.39 -3.24 -1.90
N ALA A 17 -5.70 -3.37 -2.16
CA ALA A 17 -6.72 -2.52 -1.54
C ALA A 17 -6.72 -2.63 0.00
N GLY A 18 -6.50 -3.83 0.55
CA GLY A 18 -6.33 -4.04 1.98
C GLY A 18 -5.13 -3.29 2.57
N LYS A 19 -3.98 -3.27 1.87
CA LYS A 19 -2.81 -2.49 2.30
C LYS A 19 -3.03 -1.00 2.23
N VAL A 20 -3.69 -0.52 1.19
CA VAL A 20 -4.10 0.88 1.07
C VAL A 20 -5.03 1.30 2.22
N LEU A 21 -6.02 0.46 2.56
CA LEU A 21 -6.88 0.69 3.72
C LEU A 21 -6.08 0.75 5.02
N ALA A 22 -5.16 -0.19 5.24
CA ALA A 22 -4.30 -0.20 6.42
C ALA A 22 -3.49 1.09 6.53
N VAL A 23 -2.86 1.52 5.43
CA VAL A 23 -2.09 2.77 5.38
C VAL A 23 -2.95 3.96 5.66
N LEU A 24 -4.15 4.10 5.08
CA LEU A 24 -5.00 5.27 5.31
C LEU A 24 -5.67 5.31 6.69
N LEU A 25 -6.09 4.15 7.21
CA LEU A 25 -6.96 4.08 8.39
C LEU A 25 -6.22 3.89 9.71
N ARG A 26 -5.03 3.27 9.72
CA ARG A 26 -4.27 3.07 10.96
C ARG A 26 -3.80 4.43 11.55
N PRO A 27 -3.81 4.56 12.89
CA PRO A 27 -3.33 5.76 13.58
C PRO A 27 -1.80 5.82 13.73
N TYR A 28 -1.08 4.79 13.29
CA TYR A 28 0.37 4.67 13.35
C TYR A 28 0.90 4.11 12.01
N GLU A 29 2.18 4.34 11.71
CA GLU A 29 2.84 3.69 10.58
C GLU A 29 3.31 2.27 10.93
N ARG A 30 3.20 1.35 9.96
CA ARG A 30 3.81 0.02 10.02
C ARG A 30 4.66 -0.17 8.78
N GLY A 31 5.98 -0.28 8.95
CA GLY A 31 6.96 -0.37 7.88
C GLY A 31 6.56 -1.36 6.78
N ARG A 32 6.14 -2.56 7.18
CA ARG A 32 5.72 -3.62 6.25
C ARG A 32 4.57 -3.23 5.32
N ASP A 33 3.59 -2.44 5.77
CA ASP A 33 2.51 -2.00 4.87
C ASP A 33 3.03 -1.04 3.78
N PHE A 34 4.02 -0.20 4.12
CA PHE A 34 4.66 0.71 3.17
C PHE A 34 5.58 -0.06 2.20
N TYR A 35 6.30 -1.07 2.67
CA TYR A 35 7.04 -1.99 1.80
C TYR A 35 6.10 -2.64 0.77
N ASP A 36 5.00 -3.20 1.24
CA ASP A 36 4.02 -3.88 0.38
C ASP A 36 3.43 -2.91 -0.65
N LEU A 37 3.14 -1.65 -0.29
CA LEU A 37 2.67 -0.64 -1.24
C LEU A 37 3.64 -0.45 -2.41
N LEU A 38 4.95 -0.30 -2.14
CA LEU A 38 5.94 -0.16 -3.22
C LEU A 38 5.98 -1.42 -4.07
N TRP A 39 5.94 -2.59 -3.43
CA TRP A 39 5.90 -3.87 -4.14
C TRP A 39 4.70 -3.95 -5.10
N PHE A 40 3.48 -3.66 -4.63
CA PHE A 40 2.28 -3.65 -5.49
C PHE A 40 2.40 -2.68 -6.67
N LEU A 41 2.98 -1.49 -6.46
CA LEU A 41 3.20 -0.52 -7.53
C LEU A 41 4.24 -1.01 -8.55
N THR A 42 5.33 -1.64 -8.12
CA THR A 42 6.33 -2.22 -9.04
C THR A 42 5.74 -3.31 -9.91
N GLN A 43 4.77 -4.06 -9.37
CA GLN A 43 4.04 -5.11 -10.08
C GLN A 43 2.89 -4.56 -10.96
N ARG A 44 2.67 -3.24 -10.97
CA ARG A 44 1.58 -2.55 -11.70
C ARG A 44 0.21 -3.18 -11.44
N VAL A 45 -0.03 -3.59 -10.19
CA VAL A 45 -1.27 -4.25 -9.81
C VAL A 45 -2.43 -3.26 -9.84
N PRO A 46 -3.52 -3.53 -10.57
CA PRO A 46 -4.71 -2.69 -10.50
C PRO A 46 -5.32 -2.81 -9.10
N GLY A 47 -5.76 -1.70 -8.52
CA GLY A 47 -6.44 -1.76 -7.22
C GLY A 47 -7.89 -2.21 -7.33
N ASN A 48 -8.34 -2.95 -6.32
CA ASN A 48 -9.76 -3.26 -6.17
C ASN A 48 -10.50 -2.09 -5.49
N LEU A 49 -11.02 -1.16 -6.31
CA LEU A 49 -11.75 0.00 -5.82
C LEU A 49 -13.01 -0.37 -5.02
N ALA A 50 -13.76 -1.38 -5.46
CA ALA A 50 -14.99 -1.80 -4.80
C ALA A 50 -14.70 -2.29 -3.37
N TYR A 51 -13.68 -3.15 -3.21
CA TYR A 51 -13.24 -3.61 -1.90
C TYR A 51 -12.76 -2.45 -1.01
N PHE A 52 -11.96 -1.54 -1.57
CA PHE A 52 -11.52 -0.35 -0.87
C PHE A 52 -12.70 0.49 -0.36
N GLN A 53 -13.67 0.81 -1.22
CA GLN A 53 -14.81 1.65 -0.86
C GLN A 53 -15.66 1.01 0.23
N SER A 54 -15.90 -0.30 0.17
CA SER A 54 -16.61 -1.03 1.21
C SER A 54 -15.89 -0.96 2.56
N GLY A 55 -14.59 -1.25 2.59
CA GLY A 55 -13.79 -1.20 3.83
C GLY A 55 -13.66 0.22 4.40
N PHE A 56 -13.45 1.21 3.53
CA PHE A 56 -13.33 2.60 3.93
C PHE A 56 -14.65 3.14 4.51
N ALA A 57 -15.78 2.83 3.87
CA ALA A 57 -17.10 3.20 4.37
C ALA A 57 -17.42 2.54 5.72
N GLN A 58 -17.03 1.27 5.90
CA GLN A 58 -17.21 0.58 7.18
C GLN A 58 -16.39 1.24 8.30
N ALA A 59 -15.16 1.67 8.01
CA ALA A 59 -14.27 2.26 9.00
C ALA A 59 -14.58 3.74 9.32
N ARG A 60 -15.07 4.51 8.35
CA ARG A 60 -15.27 5.97 8.46
C ARG A 60 -16.72 6.41 8.47
N GLY A 61 -17.67 5.52 8.17
CA GLY A 61 -19.09 5.84 8.03
C GLY A 61 -19.43 6.70 6.81
N GLN A 62 -18.49 6.90 5.87
CA GLN A 62 -18.65 7.78 4.71
C GLN A 62 -18.58 6.95 3.42
N LYS A 63 -19.67 6.92 2.65
CA LYS A 63 -19.70 6.32 1.31
C LYS A 63 -19.31 7.33 0.24
N GLY A 64 -18.52 6.89 -0.74
CA GLY A 64 -18.34 7.61 -2.01
C GLY A 64 -17.39 8.83 -2.01
N THR A 65 -16.53 8.98 -1.00
CA THR A 65 -15.57 10.10 -0.95
C THR A 65 -14.40 9.96 -1.92
N LEU A 66 -14.00 8.74 -2.25
CA LEU A 66 -12.97 8.43 -3.25
C LEU A 66 -13.60 7.52 -4.31
N LYS A 67 -13.78 8.07 -5.52
CA LYS A 67 -14.55 7.50 -6.62
C LYS A 67 -13.70 6.74 -7.63
N THR A 68 -12.41 7.02 -7.68
CA THR A 68 -11.47 6.37 -8.61
C THR A 68 -10.27 5.83 -7.86
N TRP A 69 -9.61 4.82 -8.42
CA TRP A 69 -8.38 4.30 -7.82
C TRP A 69 -7.27 5.37 -7.79
N ALA A 70 -7.24 6.27 -8.78
CA ALA A 70 -6.32 7.40 -8.80
C ALA A 70 -6.53 8.34 -7.59
N GLU A 71 -7.77 8.69 -7.26
CA GLU A 71 -8.08 9.48 -6.06
C GLU A 71 -7.64 8.79 -4.77
N VAL A 72 -7.79 7.47 -4.70
CA VAL A 72 -7.32 6.65 -3.57
C VAL A 72 -5.81 6.75 -3.44
N LEU A 73 -5.06 6.54 -4.52
CA LEU A 73 -3.60 6.64 -4.49
C LEU A 73 -3.12 8.07 -4.18
N GLN A 74 -3.84 9.10 -4.63
CA GLN A 74 -3.55 10.48 -4.23
C GLN A 74 -3.77 10.71 -2.72
N ALA A 75 -4.80 10.11 -2.12
CA ALA A 75 -4.99 10.16 -0.66
C ALA A 75 -3.84 9.48 0.08
N VAL A 76 -3.34 8.36 -0.44
CA VAL A 76 -2.15 7.67 0.08
C VAL A 76 -0.91 8.56 -0.06
N SER A 77 -0.70 9.20 -1.20
CA SER A 77 0.39 10.16 -1.44
C SER A 77 0.40 11.26 -0.39
N ARG A 78 -0.75 11.89 -0.12
CA ARG A 78 -0.88 12.94 0.91
C ARG A 78 -0.56 12.46 2.32
N LYS A 79 -0.80 11.17 2.62
CA LYS A 79 -0.41 10.58 3.91
C LYS A 79 1.09 10.32 3.95
N ILE A 80 1.66 9.79 2.86
CA ILE A 80 3.09 9.51 2.69
C ILE A 80 3.95 10.76 2.88
N GLU A 81 3.51 11.91 2.40
CA GLU A 81 4.21 13.20 2.59
C GLU A 81 4.42 13.58 4.08
N LYS A 82 3.68 12.97 4.99
CA LYS A 82 3.71 13.30 6.42
C LYS A 82 4.35 12.22 7.30
N ILE A 83 4.84 11.13 6.70
CA ILE A 83 5.33 9.98 7.48
C ILE A 83 6.71 10.25 8.07
N ASN A 84 6.97 9.64 9.22
CA ASN A 84 8.32 9.59 9.77
C ASN A 84 9.11 8.43 9.14
N THR A 85 9.94 8.73 8.14
CA THR A 85 10.77 7.73 7.44
C THR A 85 11.79 7.05 8.35
N SER A 86 12.21 7.70 9.44
CA SER A 86 13.09 7.06 10.44
C SER A 86 12.39 5.90 11.14
N HIS A 87 11.08 6.01 11.40
CA HIS A 87 10.31 4.92 12.02
C HIS A 87 10.17 3.74 11.06
N LEU A 88 9.88 3.99 9.78
CA LEU A 88 9.82 2.96 8.74
C LEU A 88 11.16 2.23 8.60
N THR A 89 12.26 2.99 8.55
CA THR A 89 13.62 2.46 8.45
C THR A 89 13.92 1.52 9.62
N LYS A 90 13.56 1.90 10.85
CA LYS A 90 13.77 1.06 12.03
C LYS A 90 12.94 -0.23 12.00
N ASP A 91 11.68 -0.15 11.56
CA ASP A 91 10.77 -1.32 11.49
C ASP A 91 11.17 -2.30 10.38
N LEU A 92 11.70 -1.80 9.26
CA LEU A 92 12.05 -2.62 8.09
C LEU A 92 13.48 -3.13 8.08
N ARG A 93 14.42 -2.45 8.74
CA ARG A 93 15.84 -2.86 8.77
C ARG A 93 16.08 -4.34 9.08
N PRO A 94 15.38 -5.00 10.03
CA PRO A 94 15.59 -6.42 10.31
C PRO A 94 15.20 -7.38 9.17
N PHE A 95 14.45 -6.90 8.19
CA PHE A 95 13.92 -7.70 7.08
C PHE A 95 14.63 -7.43 5.75
N LEU A 96 15.53 -6.44 5.69
CA LEU A 96 16.28 -6.15 4.47
C LEU A 96 17.46 -7.11 4.35
N GLU A 97 17.60 -7.73 3.17
CA GLU A 97 18.73 -8.58 2.83
C GLU A 97 20.00 -7.74 2.63
N ASP A 98 19.90 -6.61 1.92
CA ASP A 98 20.98 -5.65 1.70
C ASP A 98 20.77 -4.37 2.54
N PRO A 99 21.68 -4.00 3.44
CA PRO A 99 21.63 -2.71 4.14
C PRO A 99 21.57 -1.48 3.23
N ALA A 100 22.04 -1.55 1.98
CA ALA A 100 21.96 -0.46 1.01
C ALA A 100 20.50 -0.10 0.64
N ASP A 101 19.57 -1.04 0.77
CA ASP A 101 18.14 -0.82 0.56
C ASP A 101 17.52 0.18 1.55
N LEU A 102 18.20 0.47 2.67
CA LEU A 102 17.77 1.53 3.57
C LEU A 102 17.68 2.90 2.89
N ARG A 103 18.43 3.11 1.80
CA ARG A 103 18.45 4.40 1.08
C ARG A 103 17.09 4.74 0.47
N TRP A 104 16.39 3.77 -0.12
CA TRP A 104 15.07 4.02 -0.70
C TRP A 104 13.99 4.20 0.38
N LEU A 105 14.21 3.70 1.60
CA LEU A 105 13.35 3.98 2.75
C LEU A 105 13.49 5.40 3.29
N GLN A 106 14.71 5.96 3.24
CA GLN A 106 14.93 7.37 3.57
C GLN A 106 14.24 8.28 2.54
N ASP A 107 14.32 7.90 1.26
CA ASP A 107 13.69 8.60 0.14
C ASP A 107 12.28 8.09 -0.20
N TYR A 108 11.58 7.46 0.76
CA TYR A 108 10.33 6.74 0.49
C TYR A 108 9.29 7.58 -0.26
N PRO A 109 8.97 8.84 0.13
CA PRO A 109 8.02 9.66 -0.62
C PRO A 109 8.42 9.83 -2.08
N LYS A 110 9.70 10.10 -2.36
CA LYS A 110 10.21 10.28 -3.73
C LYS A 110 10.06 9.00 -4.56
N VAL A 111 10.39 7.85 -3.98
CA VAL A 111 10.26 6.54 -4.64
C VAL A 111 8.80 6.23 -4.95
N PHE A 112 7.91 6.47 -3.99
CA PHE A 112 6.47 6.27 -4.17
C PHE A 112 5.92 7.14 -5.32
N HIS A 113 6.26 8.43 -5.35
CA HIS A 113 5.80 9.34 -6.41
C HIS A 113 6.29 8.90 -7.80
N LYS A 114 7.54 8.46 -7.91
CA LYS A 114 8.09 7.92 -9.16
C LYS A 114 7.28 6.71 -9.63
N LEU A 115 7.08 5.72 -8.76
CA LEU A 115 6.32 4.51 -9.10
C LEU A 115 4.85 4.80 -9.42
N LEU A 116 4.26 5.82 -8.79
CA LEU A 116 2.91 6.26 -9.06
C LEU A 116 2.77 6.87 -10.47
N GLN A 117 3.76 7.65 -10.91
CA GLN A 117 3.80 8.23 -12.27
C GLN A 117 3.97 7.16 -13.35
N GLU A 118 4.60 6.04 -13.00
CA GLU A 118 4.80 4.89 -13.90
C GLU A 118 3.58 3.95 -13.94
N GLN A 119 2.55 4.18 -13.11
CA GLN A 119 1.31 3.41 -13.20
C GLN A 119 0.58 3.74 -14.50
N PRO A 120 0.01 2.75 -15.20
CA PRO A 120 -0.90 3.04 -16.29
C PRO A 120 -2.02 3.93 -15.75
N LEU A 121 -2.27 5.05 -16.44
CA LEU A 121 -3.43 5.90 -16.23
C LEU A 121 -4.68 5.06 -16.53
N SER A 122 -5.18 4.32 -15.53
CA SER A 122 -6.50 3.71 -15.63
C SER A 122 -7.52 4.84 -15.67
N LYS A 123 -8.09 5.03 -16.86
CA LYS A 123 -9.31 5.82 -17.09
C LYS A 123 -10.47 5.25 -16.29
#